data_AF-S5UI98-F1
#
_entry.id   AF-S5UI98-F1
#
_cell.length_a   1.000
_cell.length_b   1.000
_cell.length_c   1.000
_cell.angle_alpha   90.00
_cell.angle_beta   90.00
_cell.angle_gamma   90.00
#
_symmetry.space_group_name_H-M   'P 1'
#
loop_
_entity.id
_entity.type
_entity.pdbx_description
1 polymer ?
#
loop_
_entity_poly.entity_id
_entity_poly.type
_entity_poly.pdbx_seq_one_letter_code
_entity_poly.pdbx_strand_id
1 'polypeptide(L)' 'MFRGLVGAILAIVLAQHELATAASVVSGTAPGFATGTTGGGDAKPVYPTTVKELATYLSDSKPQVIVLNKEFT' A
#
# COMPACT_ATOMS: atom_id res chain seq x y z
N MET A 1 8.86 -23.84 29.00
CA MET A 1 8.36 -24.14 27.64
C MET A 1 7.52 -23.00 27.05
N PHE A 2 6.61 -22.37 27.80
CA PHE A 2 5.75 -21.28 27.29
C PHE A 2 6.47 -19.98 26.87
N ARG A 3 7.57 -19.58 27.54
CA ARG A 3 8.28 -18.31 27.25
C ARG A 3 9.03 -18.31 25.91
N GLY A 4 9.55 -19.48 25.50
CA GLY A 4 10.24 -19.63 24.20
C GLY A 4 9.26 -19.70 23.03
N LEU A 5 8.07 -20.27 23.23
CA LEU A 5 7.02 -20.36 22.21
C LEU A 5 6.44 -18.97 21.88
N VAL A 6 6.20 -18.12 22.89
CA VAL A 6 5.74 -16.73 22.69
C VAL A 6 6.80 -15.89 21.97
N GLY A 7 8.08 -16.04 22.34
CA GLY A 7 9.18 -15.35 21.66
C GLY A 7 9.34 -15.79 20.20
N ALA A 8 9.18 -17.08 19.90
CA ALA A 8 9.22 -17.61 18.54
C ALA A 8 8.04 -17.12 17.68
N ILE A 9 6.82 -17.08 18.23
CA ILE A 9 5.64 -16.54 17.52
C ILE A 9 5.83 -15.05 17.22
N LEU A 10 6.34 -14.27 18.18
CA LEU A 10 6.61 -12.85 17.96
C LEU A 10 7.70 -12.62 16.89
N ALA A 11 8.75 -13.43 16.88
CA ALA A 11 9.81 -13.36 15.86
C ALA A 11 9.31 -13.74 14.45
N ILE A 12 8.40 -14.72 14.34
CA ILE A 12 7.78 -15.10 13.06
C ILE A 12 6.88 -13.98 12.53
N VAL A 13 6.07 -13.35 13.40
CA VAL A 13 5.21 -12.21 13.02
C VAL A 13 6.03 -11.01 12.53
N LEU A 14 7.14 -10.69 13.19
CA LEU A 14 8.02 -9.60 12.77
C LEU A 14 8.73 -9.90 11.44
N ALA A 15 9.17 -11.15 11.23
CA ALA A 15 9.81 -11.55 9.98
C ALA A 15 8.86 -11.53 8.76
N GLN A 16 7.55 -11.70 8.98
CA GLN A 16 6.54 -11.60 7.91
C GLN A 16 6.24 -10.16 7.48
N HIS A 17 6.60 -9.14 8.28
CA HIS A 17 6.39 -7.74 7.92
C HIS A 17 7.35 -7.24 6.82
N GLU A 18 8.52 -7.88 6.68
CA GLU A 18 9.58 -7.42 5.77
C GLU A 18 9.44 -7.93 4.32
N LEU A 19 8.60 -8.96 4.07
CA LEU A 19 8.60 -9.71 2.82
C LEU A 19 7.50 -9.30 1.82
N ALA A 20 6.68 -8.29 2.13
CA ALA A 20 5.53 -7.91 1.31
C ALA A 20 5.60 -6.46 0.82
N THR A 21 6.76 -5.96 0.42
CA THR A 21 6.81 -4.70 -0.33
C THR A 21 6.41 -5.00 -1.77
N ALA A 22 5.14 -4.82 -2.10
CA ALA A 22 4.74 -4.71 -3.49
C ALA A 22 5.55 -3.56 -4.10
N ALA A 23 6.19 -3.77 -5.27
CA ALA A 23 6.94 -2.71 -5.91
C ALA A 23 6.04 -1.49 -6.10
N SER A 24 6.33 -0.40 -5.37
CA SER A 24 5.58 0.83 -5.46
C SER A 24 5.67 1.38 -6.89
N VAL A 25 4.53 1.71 -7.47
CA VAL A 25 4.47 2.44 -8.75
C VAL A 25 4.86 3.91 -8.55
N VAL A 26 4.79 4.40 -7.31
CA VAL A 26 5.25 5.74 -6.92
C VAL A 26 6.77 5.72 -6.73
N SER A 27 7.46 6.60 -7.44
CA SER A 27 8.93 6.74 -7.39
C SER A 27 9.36 7.88 -6.48
N GLY A 28 10.40 7.65 -5.68
CA GLY A 28 10.95 8.62 -4.73
C GLY A 28 10.22 8.67 -3.39
N THR A 29 10.59 9.64 -2.55
CA THR A 29 10.02 9.87 -1.21
C THR A 29 9.65 11.33 -1.03
N ALA A 30 8.53 11.62 -0.35
CA ALA A 30 8.12 12.98 -0.07
C ALA A 30 9.13 13.70 0.86
N PRO A 31 9.63 14.91 0.52
CA PRO A 31 10.55 15.66 1.37
C PRO A 31 9.82 16.61 2.34
N GLY A 32 10.59 17.19 3.28
CA GLY A 32 10.12 18.29 4.15
C GLY A 32 9.00 17.87 5.10
N PHE A 33 7.99 18.74 5.28
CA PHE A 33 6.87 18.49 6.20
C PHE A 33 6.04 17.24 5.87
N ALA A 34 6.06 16.76 4.62
CA ALA A 34 5.33 15.58 4.19
C ALA A 34 6.17 14.28 4.25
N THR A 35 7.37 14.34 4.83
CA THR A 35 8.22 13.15 5.02
C THR A 35 7.46 12.07 5.77
N GLY A 36 7.49 10.84 5.22
CA GLY A 36 6.83 9.68 5.81
C GLY A 36 5.39 9.43 5.33
N THR A 37 4.86 10.23 4.41
CA THR A 37 3.59 9.92 3.76
C THR A 37 3.67 8.65 2.91
N THR A 38 2.64 7.81 2.99
CA THR A 38 2.57 6.51 2.29
C THR A 38 1.48 6.44 1.21
N GLY A 39 0.47 7.32 1.28
CA GLY A 39 -0.67 7.29 0.36
C GLY A 39 -1.41 5.95 0.42
N GLY A 40 -1.45 5.24 -0.71
CA GLY A 40 -2.02 3.89 -0.81
C GLY A 40 -1.13 2.79 -0.21
N GLY A 41 0.10 3.09 0.19
CA GLY A 41 1.07 2.12 0.69
C GLY A 41 1.33 0.99 -0.31
N ASP A 42 1.40 -0.24 0.19
CA ASP A 42 1.60 -1.45 -0.61
C ASP A 42 0.28 -2.04 -1.19
N ALA A 43 -0.80 -1.25 -1.22
CA ALA A 43 -2.06 -1.71 -1.82
C ALA A 43 -1.86 -2.12 -3.29
N LYS A 44 -2.47 -3.24 -3.69
CA LYS A 44 -2.34 -3.75 -5.06
C LYS A 44 -2.87 -2.71 -6.06
N PRO A 45 -2.11 -2.38 -7.12
CA PRO A 45 -2.56 -1.41 -8.12
C PRO A 45 -3.89 -1.79 -8.77
N VAL A 46 -4.75 -0.78 -8.93
CA VAL A 46 -6.00 -0.84 -9.70
C VAL A 46 -5.91 0.06 -10.94
N TYR A 47 -6.60 -0.35 -12.00
CA TYR A 47 -6.56 0.28 -13.32
C TYR A 47 -7.99 0.60 -13.76
N PRO A 48 -8.54 1.77 -13.40
CA PRO A 48 -9.90 2.12 -13.78
C PRO A 48 -10.03 2.20 -15.31
N THR A 49 -11.19 1.79 -15.82
CA THR A 49 -11.49 1.81 -17.26
C THR A 49 -12.46 2.93 -17.63
N THR A 50 -13.23 3.42 -16.65
CA THR A 50 -14.24 4.48 -16.79
C THR A 50 -14.08 5.58 -15.74
N VAL A 51 -14.61 6.78 -16.03
CA VAL A 51 -14.65 7.91 -15.08
C VAL A 51 -15.38 7.52 -13.79
N LYS A 52 -16.45 6.72 -13.90
CA LYS A 52 -17.22 6.25 -12.73
C LYS A 52 -16.39 5.36 -11.81
N GLU A 53 -15.63 4.44 -12.36
CA GLU A 53 -14.71 3.59 -11.58
C GLU A 53 -13.62 4.43 -10.92
N LEU A 54 -13.01 5.35 -11.67
CA LEU A 54 -12.00 6.25 -11.13
C LEU A 54 -12.53 7.06 -9.94
N ALA A 55 -13.71 7.70 -10.10
CA ALA A 55 -14.35 8.45 -9.02
C ALA A 55 -14.68 7.57 -7.80
N THR A 56 -15.08 6.32 -8.04
CA THR A 56 -15.35 5.35 -6.98
C THR A 56 -14.09 5.02 -6.20
N TYR A 57 -12.98 4.71 -6.88
CA TYR A 57 -11.71 4.40 -6.22
C TYR A 57 -11.14 5.60 -5.46
N LEU A 58 -11.25 6.82 -6.01
CA LEU A 58 -10.77 8.05 -5.35
C LEU A 58 -11.56 8.41 -4.10
N SER A 59 -12.82 8.00 -4.02
CA SER A 59 -13.71 8.30 -2.89
C SER A 59 -13.78 7.17 -1.87
N ASP A 60 -13.03 6.08 -2.08
CA ASP A 60 -13.01 4.96 -1.15
C ASP A 60 -12.32 5.37 0.17
N SER A 61 -12.82 4.82 1.27
CA SER A 61 -12.22 4.94 2.61
C SER A 61 -10.98 4.08 2.82
N LYS A 62 -10.71 3.15 1.89
CA LYS A 62 -9.57 2.23 1.95
C LYS A 62 -8.34 2.82 1.25
N PRO A 63 -7.12 2.47 1.68
CA PRO A 63 -5.91 2.79 0.93
C PRO A 63 -5.97 2.20 -0.49
N GLN A 64 -5.67 3.01 -1.50
CA GLN A 64 -5.70 2.62 -2.92
C GLN A 64 -4.46 3.12 -3.65
N VAL A 65 -3.91 2.30 -4.54
CA VAL A 65 -2.91 2.70 -5.54
C VAL A 65 -3.59 2.68 -6.91
N ILE A 66 -3.95 3.86 -7.42
CA ILE A 66 -4.74 4.02 -8.65
C ILE A 66 -3.81 4.44 -9.78
N VAL A 67 -3.65 3.59 -10.79
CA VAL A 67 -2.76 3.85 -11.92
C VAL A 67 -3.57 4.35 -13.11
N LEU A 68 -3.25 5.56 -13.57
CA LEU A 68 -3.83 6.15 -14.77
C LEU A 68 -2.93 5.81 -15.97
N ASN A 69 -3.38 4.89 -16.83
CA ASN A 69 -2.64 4.43 -18.02
C ASN A 69 -3.36 4.75 -19.34
N LYS A 70 -4.40 5.59 -19.27
CA LYS A 70 -5.21 6.07 -20.40
C LYS A 70 -5.84 7.41 -20.05
N GLU A 71 -6.37 8.08 -21.06
CA GLU A 71 -7.20 9.27 -20.89
C GLU A 71 -8.60 8.90 -20.38
N PHE A 72 -9.19 9.78 -19.55
CA PHE A 72 -10.54 9.67 -19.00
C PHE A 72 -11.36 10.85 -19.51
N THR A 73 -12.39 10.57 -20.30
CA THR A 73 -13.30 11.54 -20.93
C THR A 73 -14.74 11.28 -20.52
#